data_AF-A0A4Y7ZXK9-F1
#
_entry.id   AF-A0A4Y7ZXK9-F1
#
_cell.length_a   1.000
_cell.length_b   1.000
_cell.length_c   1.000
_cell.angle_alpha   90.00
_cell.angle_beta   90.00
_cell.angle_gamma   90.00
#
_symmetry.space_group_name_H-M   'P 1'
#
loop_
_entity.id
_entity.type
_entity.pdbx_description
1 polymer ?
#
loop_
_entity_poly.entity_id
_entity_poly.type
_entity_poly.pdbx_seq_one_letter_code
_entity_poly.pdbx_strand_id
1 'polypeptide(L)'
;MENTFEHFVEQFKSEQPVSLAAFFYQAELHLIKQLKDYLNVEETQQRSFFSLIEQAKKINNVDTNKHFWNALLAFNKVNFNPSKHNAQPWLRYVNIIESLQGYSGSQLFSASNIQLKRQHRLYFAYMLTWEHLRYIAGNDDDYSPSSEILSEYSQAHSEDDHDHSEM
;
A
#
# COMPACT_ATOMS: atom_id res chain seq x y z
N MET A 1 -17.90 2.11 14.26
CA MET A 1 -16.43 2.12 14.21
C MET A 1 -16.06 3.01 13.05
N GLU A 2 -15.29 4.05 13.32
CA GLU A 2 -14.78 4.93 12.26
C GLU A 2 -13.85 4.12 11.36
N ASN A 3 -14.12 4.09 10.04
CA ASN A 3 -13.22 3.53 9.03
C ASN A 3 -12.11 4.54 8.76
N THR A 4 -11.27 4.78 9.76
CA THR A 4 -10.09 5.65 9.64
C THR A 4 -8.91 4.84 9.12
N PHE A 5 -7.99 5.51 8.43
CA PHE A 5 -6.78 4.87 7.92
C PHE A 5 -5.90 4.40 9.10
N GLU A 6 -5.94 5.11 10.22
CA GLU A 6 -5.27 4.78 11.47
C GLU A 6 -5.76 3.43 12.03
N HIS A 7 -7.07 3.18 12.00
CA HIS A 7 -7.61 1.88 12.42
C HIS A 7 -7.11 0.74 11.52
N PHE A 8 -6.89 1.01 10.23
CA PHE A 8 -6.28 0.06 9.32
C PHE A 8 -4.80 -0.21 9.66
N VAL A 9 -4.02 0.84 9.97
CA VAL A 9 -2.61 0.69 10.39
C VAL A 9 -2.49 -0.07 11.71
N GLU A 10 -3.38 0.16 12.68
CA GLU A 10 -3.41 -0.59 13.94
C GLU A 10 -3.76 -2.07 13.76
N GLN A 11 -4.73 -2.38 12.90
CA GLN A 11 -5.04 -3.77 12.54
C GLN A 11 -3.85 -4.47 11.88
N PHE A 12 -3.07 -3.73 11.09
CA PHE A 12 -1.83 -4.23 10.52
C PHE A 12 -0.78 -4.54 11.59
N LYS A 13 -0.48 -3.57 12.47
CA LYS A 13 0.55 -3.73 13.53
C LYS A 13 0.21 -4.83 14.54
N SER A 14 -1.08 -5.07 14.79
CA SER A 14 -1.54 -6.09 15.74
C SER A 14 -1.55 -7.52 15.17
N GLU A 15 -1.06 -7.72 13.93
CA GLU A 15 -1.03 -9.00 13.20
C GLU A 15 -2.39 -9.73 13.16
N GLN A 16 -3.49 -9.00 13.32
CA GLN A 16 -4.81 -9.60 13.35
C GLN A 16 -5.18 -10.11 11.95
N PRO A 17 -5.76 -11.31 11.83
CA PRO A 17 -6.16 -11.84 10.54
C PRO A 17 -7.36 -11.05 9.99
N VAL A 18 -7.08 -10.13 9.06
CA VAL A 18 -8.11 -9.42 8.28
C VAL A 18 -8.39 -10.19 6.99
N SER A 19 -9.66 -10.34 6.65
CA SER A 19 -10.02 -10.94 5.35
C SER A 19 -9.52 -10.06 4.21
N LEU A 20 -8.92 -10.65 3.17
CA LEU A 20 -8.44 -9.88 2.01
C LEU A 20 -9.56 -9.05 1.36
N ALA A 21 -10.81 -9.55 1.35
CA ALA A 21 -11.95 -8.82 0.83
C ALA A 21 -12.24 -7.55 1.63
N ALA A 22 -12.27 -7.64 2.97
CA ALA A 22 -12.44 -6.48 3.83
C ALA A 22 -11.27 -5.48 3.66
N PHE A 23 -10.05 -6.00 3.55
CA PHE A 23 -8.87 -5.17 3.25
C PHE A 23 -9.04 -4.39 1.94
N PHE A 24 -9.29 -5.06 0.81
CA PHE A 24 -9.38 -4.38 -0.48
C PHE A 24 -10.56 -3.39 -0.55
N TYR A 25 -11.65 -3.66 0.16
CA TYR A 25 -12.76 -2.73 0.28
C TYR A 25 -12.36 -1.44 1.00
N GLN A 26 -11.79 -1.55 2.22
CA GLN A 26 -11.37 -0.38 3.00
C GLN A 26 -10.25 0.39 2.30
N ALA A 27 -9.27 -0.34 1.77
CA ALA A 27 -8.17 0.23 1.02
C ALA A 27 -8.64 1.02 -0.20
N GLU A 28 -9.61 0.50 -0.98
CA GLU A 28 -10.18 1.23 -2.12
C GLU A 28 -10.85 2.54 -1.68
N LEU A 29 -11.60 2.55 -0.57
CA LEU A 29 -12.25 3.77 -0.07
C LEU A 29 -11.25 4.87 0.25
N HIS A 30 -10.15 4.54 0.93
CA HIS A 30 -9.10 5.49 1.24
C HIS A 30 -8.38 6.01 -0.01
N LEU A 31 -8.10 5.14 -0.99
CA LEU A 31 -7.46 5.56 -2.25
C LEU A 31 -8.40 6.43 -3.10
N ILE A 32 -9.72 6.14 -3.09
CA ILE A 32 -10.73 7.00 -3.73
C ILE A 32 -10.70 8.40 -3.14
N LYS A 33 -10.63 8.53 -1.80
CA LYS A 33 -10.53 9.82 -1.13
C LYS A 33 -9.31 10.60 -1.62
N GLN A 34 -8.12 10.02 -1.53
CA GLN A 34 -6.89 10.70 -1.97
C GLN A 34 -6.90 11.05 -3.47
N LEU A 35 -7.48 10.21 -4.32
CA LEU A 35 -7.63 10.53 -5.75
C LEU A 35 -8.61 11.68 -5.98
N LYS A 36 -9.69 11.77 -5.20
CA LYS A 36 -10.62 12.90 -5.30
C LYS A 36 -9.96 14.20 -4.87
N ASP A 37 -9.21 14.17 -3.77
CA ASP A 37 -8.43 15.31 -3.28
C ASP A 37 -7.45 15.77 -4.37
N TYR A 38 -6.67 14.84 -4.93
CA TYR A 38 -5.75 15.12 -6.04
C TYR A 38 -6.44 15.70 -7.28
N LEU A 39 -7.64 15.22 -7.61
CA LEU A 39 -8.42 15.68 -8.76
C LEU A 39 -9.24 16.94 -8.48
N ASN A 40 -9.25 17.45 -7.24
CA ASN A 40 -10.15 18.50 -6.76
C ASN A 40 -11.63 18.20 -7.05
N VAL A 41 -12.04 16.94 -6.84
CA VAL A 41 -13.43 16.47 -7.01
C VAL A 41 -14.11 16.41 -5.66
N GLU A 42 -15.35 16.91 -5.56
CA GLU A 42 -16.13 16.84 -4.33
C GLU A 42 -16.28 15.39 -3.82
N GLU A 43 -16.06 15.18 -2.52
CA GLU A 43 -16.15 13.86 -1.88
C GLU A 43 -17.53 13.20 -2.07
N THR A 44 -18.59 14.00 -2.13
CA THR A 44 -19.98 13.55 -2.31
C THR A 44 -20.24 12.99 -3.71
N GLN A 45 -19.41 13.33 -4.71
CA GLN A 45 -19.61 12.86 -6.08
C GLN A 45 -19.25 11.38 -6.21
N GLN A 46 -20.21 10.55 -6.60
CA GLN A 46 -19.95 9.13 -6.87
C GLN A 46 -19.10 8.97 -8.13
N ARG A 47 -17.90 8.43 -7.97
CA ARG A 47 -16.96 8.08 -9.05
C ARG A 47 -16.37 6.72 -8.74
N SER A 48 -16.26 5.86 -9.75
CA SER A 48 -15.58 4.57 -9.56
C SER A 48 -14.08 4.80 -9.44
N PHE A 49 -13.39 3.94 -8.67
CA PHE A 49 -11.94 4.01 -8.51
C PHE A 49 -11.22 3.99 -9.86
N PHE A 50 -11.66 3.12 -10.79
CA PHE A 50 -11.18 3.09 -12.17
C PHE A 50 -11.29 4.46 -12.88
N SER A 51 -12.45 5.11 -12.79
CA SER A 51 -12.67 6.41 -13.45
C SER A 51 -11.76 7.51 -12.92
N LEU A 52 -11.49 7.50 -11.61
CA LEU A 52 -10.58 8.45 -10.96
C LEU A 52 -9.15 8.22 -11.43
N ILE A 53 -8.68 6.96 -11.48
CA ILE A 53 -7.33 6.64 -11.98
C ILE A 53 -7.16 7.11 -13.44
N GLU A 54 -8.15 6.83 -14.29
CA GLU A 54 -8.12 7.22 -15.70
C GLU A 54 -8.12 8.73 -15.92
N GLN A 55 -8.68 9.50 -15.00
CA GLN A 55 -8.63 10.95 -15.01
C GLN A 55 -7.30 11.47 -14.45
N ALA A 56 -6.86 10.94 -13.30
CA ALA A 56 -5.65 11.34 -12.59
C ALA A 56 -4.40 11.19 -13.45
N LYS A 57 -4.29 10.08 -14.20
CA LYS A 57 -3.14 9.83 -15.10
C LYS A 57 -2.98 10.87 -16.22
N LYS A 58 -4.02 11.66 -16.52
CA LYS A 58 -3.99 12.68 -17.58
C LYS A 58 -3.38 14.00 -17.13
N ILE A 59 -3.25 14.21 -15.82
CA ILE A 59 -2.71 15.45 -15.24
C ILE A 59 -1.19 15.56 -15.47
N ASN A 60 -0.49 14.45 -15.74
CA ASN A 60 0.96 14.41 -15.99
C ASN A 60 1.79 15.05 -14.86
N ASN A 61 1.49 14.70 -13.60
CA ASN A 61 2.28 15.12 -12.44
C ASN A 61 3.69 14.48 -12.47
N VAL A 62 4.71 15.30 -12.18
CA VAL A 62 6.14 14.97 -12.26
C VAL A 62 6.58 13.87 -11.28
N ASP A 63 5.87 13.71 -10.16
CA ASP A 63 6.14 12.72 -9.13
C ASP A 63 5.52 11.36 -9.45
N THR A 64 4.71 11.28 -10.52
CA THR A 64 4.05 10.04 -10.95
C THR A 64 4.56 9.57 -12.31
N ASN A 65 4.39 8.28 -12.60
CA ASN A 65 4.73 7.73 -13.91
C ASN A 65 3.74 6.64 -14.35
N LYS A 66 3.91 6.15 -15.59
CA LYS A 66 3.04 5.09 -16.16
C LYS A 66 2.97 3.82 -15.29
N HIS A 67 4.05 3.48 -14.59
CA HIS A 67 4.11 2.27 -13.78
C HIS A 67 3.26 2.44 -12.51
N PHE A 68 3.32 3.61 -11.87
CA PHE A 68 2.47 3.92 -10.71
C PHE A 68 0.98 3.78 -11.05
N TRP A 69 0.52 4.41 -12.14
CA TRP A 69 -0.88 4.30 -12.58
C TRP A 69 -1.27 2.87 -12.95
N ASN A 70 -0.36 2.11 -13.58
CA ASN A 70 -0.58 0.69 -13.86
C ASN A 70 -0.70 -0.16 -12.58
N ALA A 71 -0.01 0.21 -11.50
CA ALA A 71 -0.14 -0.44 -10.20
C ALA A 71 -1.56 -0.25 -9.66
N LEU A 72 -2.08 0.98 -9.65
CA LEU A 72 -3.44 1.29 -9.21
C LEU A 72 -4.51 0.56 -10.04
N LEU A 73 -4.33 0.49 -11.37
CA LEU A 73 -5.21 -0.31 -12.22
C LEU A 73 -5.14 -1.81 -11.92
N ALA A 74 -3.97 -2.33 -11.57
CA ALA A 74 -3.83 -3.72 -11.14
C ALA A 74 -4.53 -3.97 -9.80
N PHE A 75 -4.43 -3.02 -8.85
CA PHE A 75 -5.16 -3.07 -7.58
C PHE A 75 -6.68 -3.10 -7.81
N ASN A 76 -7.22 -2.20 -8.65
CA ASN A 76 -8.65 -2.15 -8.95
C ASN A 76 -9.20 -3.48 -9.48
N LYS A 77 -8.46 -4.18 -10.35
CA LYS A 77 -8.88 -5.48 -10.92
C LYS A 77 -9.07 -6.58 -9.86
N VAL A 78 -8.42 -6.48 -8.71
CA VAL A 78 -8.50 -7.47 -7.63
C VAL A 78 -9.90 -7.51 -7.03
N ASN A 79 -10.59 -6.37 -6.94
CA ASN A 79 -11.95 -6.28 -6.39
C ASN A 79 -13.03 -6.88 -7.32
N PHE A 80 -12.75 -7.09 -8.61
CA PHE A 80 -13.78 -7.48 -9.58
C PHE A 80 -13.73 -8.93 -10.06
N ASN A 81 -12.62 -9.67 -9.91
CA ASN A 81 -12.55 -11.04 -10.43
C ASN A 81 -11.39 -11.87 -9.84
N PRO A 82 -11.58 -12.59 -8.73
CA PRO A 82 -10.68 -13.67 -8.35
C PRO A 82 -10.95 -14.87 -9.28
N SER A 83 -10.29 -14.91 -10.44
CA SER A 83 -10.38 -16.07 -11.35
C SER A 83 -9.84 -17.32 -10.64
N LYS A 84 -10.58 -18.43 -10.73
CA LYS A 84 -10.39 -19.71 -10.03
C LYS A 84 -9.03 -20.43 -10.22
N HIS A 85 -8.10 -19.85 -10.98
CA HIS A 85 -6.79 -20.43 -11.25
C HIS A 85 -5.65 -19.47 -10.83
N ASN A 86 -5.19 -19.64 -9.59
CA ASN A 86 -3.80 -19.43 -9.12
C ASN A 86 -2.94 -18.32 -9.77
N ALA A 87 -3.36 -17.07 -9.67
CA ALA A 87 -2.41 -15.97 -9.54
C ALA A 87 -3.07 -14.95 -8.61
N GLN A 88 -2.49 -14.68 -7.44
CA GLN A 88 -2.94 -13.60 -6.58
C GLN A 88 -2.80 -12.29 -7.37
N PRO A 89 -3.87 -11.70 -7.95
CA PRO A 89 -3.71 -10.63 -8.94
C PRO A 89 -3.11 -9.37 -8.31
N TRP A 90 -3.30 -9.22 -7.00
CA TRP A 90 -2.71 -8.17 -6.19
C TRP A 90 -1.19 -8.28 -6.04
N LEU A 91 -0.58 -9.45 -6.25
CA LEU A 91 0.88 -9.55 -6.27
C LEU A 91 1.48 -8.74 -7.42
N ARG A 92 0.75 -8.58 -8.54
CA ARG A 92 1.19 -7.70 -9.61
C ARG A 92 1.28 -6.25 -9.13
N TYR A 93 0.27 -5.80 -8.38
CA TYR A 93 0.28 -4.48 -7.77
C TYR A 93 1.49 -4.31 -6.83
N VAL A 94 1.65 -5.24 -5.89
CA VAL A 94 2.78 -5.24 -4.94
C VAL A 94 4.13 -5.17 -5.65
N ASN A 95 4.37 -6.05 -6.62
CA ASN A 95 5.64 -6.10 -7.33
C ASN A 95 5.95 -4.79 -8.11
N ILE A 96 4.92 -4.10 -8.63
CA ILE A 96 5.13 -2.81 -9.30
C ILE A 96 5.51 -1.73 -8.28
N ILE A 97 4.84 -1.66 -7.13
CA ILE A 97 5.16 -0.69 -6.08
C ILE A 97 6.57 -0.93 -5.53
N GLU A 98 6.93 -2.18 -5.22
CA GLU A 98 8.27 -2.53 -4.76
C GLU A 98 9.35 -2.12 -5.78
N SER A 99 9.11 -2.39 -7.07
CA SER A 99 10.02 -2.00 -8.14
C SER A 99 10.16 -0.48 -8.29
N LEU A 100 9.10 0.29 -8.03
CA LEU A 100 9.15 1.75 -8.07
C LEU A 100 10.00 2.34 -6.95
N GLN A 101 10.03 1.64 -5.82
CA GLN A 101 10.74 2.06 -4.60
C GLN A 101 12.15 1.48 -4.52
N GLY A 102 12.55 0.61 -5.47
CA GLY A 102 13.90 0.06 -5.54
C GLY A 102 14.22 -0.99 -4.47
N TYR A 103 13.21 -1.61 -3.84
CA TYR A 103 13.40 -2.69 -2.87
C TYR A 103 12.70 -3.98 -3.31
N SER A 104 13.11 -5.13 -2.75
CA SER A 104 12.33 -6.37 -2.82
C SER A 104 11.69 -6.63 -1.46
N GLY A 105 10.37 -6.76 -1.41
CA GLY A 105 9.69 -7.06 -0.13
C GLY A 105 10.08 -8.42 0.45
N SER A 106 10.69 -9.31 -0.34
CA SER A 106 11.25 -10.55 0.18
C SER A 106 12.49 -10.34 1.05
N GLN A 107 13.20 -9.23 0.87
CA GLN A 107 14.36 -8.83 1.66
C GLN A 107 13.93 -8.08 2.92
N LEU A 108 12.85 -7.30 2.83
CA LEU A 108 12.36 -6.47 3.94
C LEU A 108 11.65 -7.29 5.03
N PHE A 109 10.88 -8.31 4.64
CA PHE A 109 10.07 -9.10 5.57
C PHE A 109 10.65 -10.51 5.73
N SER A 110 11.25 -10.82 6.88
CA SER A 110 11.90 -12.12 7.17
C SER A 110 10.94 -13.25 7.56
N ALA A 111 9.63 -13.02 7.57
CA ALA A 111 8.64 -14.00 8.03
C ALA A 111 8.78 -15.38 7.35
N SER A 112 8.85 -16.43 8.16
CA SER A 112 8.98 -17.84 7.74
C SER A 112 7.73 -18.35 7.03
N ASN A 113 6.56 -17.82 7.39
CA ASN A 113 5.30 -18.13 6.75
C ASN A 113 5.11 -17.30 5.47
N ILE A 114 5.11 -17.97 4.31
CA ILE A 114 4.96 -17.32 3.00
C ILE A 114 3.63 -16.56 2.83
N GLN A 115 2.55 -17.01 3.48
CA GLN A 115 1.26 -16.32 3.40
C GLN A 115 1.29 -15.00 4.17
N LEU A 116 1.81 -15.04 5.40
CA LEU A 116 1.98 -13.86 6.25
C LEU A 116 2.94 -12.85 5.59
N LYS A 117 4.08 -13.33 5.08
CA LYS A 117 5.04 -12.51 4.34
C LYS A 117 4.40 -11.79 3.15
N ARG A 118 3.55 -12.49 2.39
CA ARG A 118 2.82 -11.89 1.26
C ARG A 118 1.81 -10.83 1.73
N GLN A 119 1.14 -11.05 2.86
CA GLN A 119 0.23 -10.05 3.45
C GLN A 119 1.00 -8.81 3.91
N HIS A 120 2.14 -8.95 4.57
CA HIS A 120 2.97 -7.80 4.97
C HIS A 120 3.41 -6.97 3.76
N ARG A 121 3.86 -7.64 2.70
CA ARG A 121 4.19 -6.98 1.42
C ARG A 121 3.01 -6.22 0.82
N LEU A 122 1.80 -6.80 0.87
CA LEU A 122 0.58 -6.14 0.38
C LEU A 122 0.26 -4.88 1.17
N TYR A 123 0.26 -4.98 2.49
CA TYR A 123 -0.06 -3.88 3.37
C TYR A 123 0.95 -2.75 3.23
N PHE A 124 2.24 -3.08 3.19
CA PHE A 124 3.30 -2.10 3.00
C PHE A 124 3.22 -1.39 1.64
N ALA A 125 3.01 -2.15 0.55
CA ALA A 125 2.78 -1.55 -0.77
C ALA A 125 1.57 -0.61 -0.80
N TYR A 126 0.50 -0.96 -0.06
CA TYR A 126 -0.68 -0.13 0.11
C TYR A 126 -0.38 1.18 0.86
N MET A 127 0.35 1.13 1.98
CA MET A 127 0.73 2.33 2.72
C MET A 127 1.55 3.29 1.88
N LEU A 128 2.57 2.79 1.16
CA LEU A 128 3.38 3.61 0.25
C LEU A 128 2.53 4.23 -0.87
N THR A 129 1.53 3.50 -1.36
CA THR A 129 0.62 4.02 -2.40
C THR A 129 -0.28 5.12 -1.84
N TRP A 130 -0.80 4.93 -0.64
CA TRP A 130 -1.66 5.90 0.03
C TRP A 130 -0.88 7.18 0.35
N GLU A 131 0.32 7.07 0.94
CA GLU A 131 1.21 8.19 1.24
C GLU A 131 1.56 8.96 -0.03
N HIS A 132 1.91 8.26 -1.11
CA HIS A 132 2.25 8.91 -2.37
C HIS A 132 1.06 9.65 -2.99
N LEU A 133 -0.14 9.05 -2.98
CA LEU A 133 -1.35 9.75 -3.46
C LEU A 133 -1.67 10.99 -2.62
N ARG A 134 -1.46 10.89 -1.31
CA ARG A 134 -1.67 11.99 -0.37
C ARG A 134 -0.69 13.13 -0.61
N TYR A 135 0.59 12.82 -0.80
CA TYR A 135 1.63 13.77 -1.15
C TYR A 135 1.30 14.51 -2.46
N ILE A 136 0.98 13.79 -3.55
CA ILE A 136 0.67 14.47 -4.83
C ILE A 136 -0.64 15.26 -4.78
N ALA A 137 -1.52 14.99 -3.81
CA ALA A 137 -2.71 15.78 -3.54
C ALA A 137 -2.41 17.09 -2.77
N GLY A 138 -1.16 17.34 -2.38
CA GLY A 138 -0.73 18.55 -1.68
C GLY A 138 -0.87 18.48 -0.16
N ASN A 139 -1.00 17.27 0.41
CA ASN A 139 -0.89 17.07 1.85
C ASN A 139 0.59 16.88 2.21
N ASP A 140 1.24 17.97 2.62
CA ASP A 140 2.67 18.01 2.95
C ASP A 140 2.95 17.75 4.45
N ASP A 141 2.13 16.94 5.13
CA ASP A 141 2.37 16.63 6.53
C ASP A 141 3.39 15.49 6.70
N ASP A 142 4.08 15.48 7.84
CA ASP A 142 5.13 14.48 8.15
C ASP A 142 4.58 13.08 8.47
N TYR A 143 3.29 12.83 8.24
CA TYR A 143 2.67 11.55 8.58
C TYR A 143 3.06 10.46 7.57
N SER A 144 4.04 9.65 7.96
CA SER A 144 4.55 8.52 7.19
C SER A 144 4.44 7.20 7.97
N PRO A 145 3.27 6.53 7.96
CA PRO A 145 3.10 5.19 8.54
C PRO A 145 4.08 4.15 7.98
N SER A 146 4.54 4.28 6.73
CA SER A 146 5.54 3.37 6.16
C SER A 146 6.91 3.51 6.85
N SER A 147 7.27 4.73 7.26
CA SER A 147 8.51 5.00 7.98
C SER A 147 8.52 4.37 9.37
N GLU A 148 7.37 4.40 10.08
CA GLU A 148 7.23 3.73 11.37
C GLU A 148 7.48 2.22 11.23
N ILE A 149 6.89 1.60 10.23
CA ILE A 149 7.04 0.16 10.00
C ILE A 149 8.47 -0.19 9.62
N LEU A 150 9.12 0.60 8.76
CA LEU A 150 10.53 0.41 8.44
C LEU A 150 11.41 0.53 9.69
N SER A 151 11.10 1.45 10.61
CA SER A 151 11.82 1.60 11.87
C SER A 151 11.68 0.35 12.75
N GLU A 152 10.47 -0.22 12.89
CA GLU A 152 10.22 -1.45 13.64
C GLU A 152 10.96 -2.66 13.03
N TYR A 153 10.99 -2.79 11.70
CA TYR A 153 11.71 -3.88 11.02
C TYR A 153 13.23 -3.72 11.06
N SER A 154 13.76 -2.49 10.99
CA SER A 154 15.20 -2.25 11.15
C SER A 154 15.68 -2.49 12.58
N GLN A 155 14.85 -2.18 13.58
CA GLN A 155 15.11 -2.52 14.99
C GLN A 155 15.08 -4.03 15.23
N ALA A 156 14.11 -4.74 14.66
CA ALA A 156 14.04 -6.21 14.72
C ALA A 156 15.22 -6.93 14.04
N HIS A 157 16.01 -6.23 13.21
CA HIS A 157 17.21 -6.76 12.55
C HIS A 157 18.52 -6.19 13.09
N SER A 158 18.48 -5.28 14.06
CA SER A 158 19.68 -4.72 14.69
C SER A 158 19.97 -5.27 16.09
N GLU A 159 19.11 -6.15 16.63
CA GLU A 159 19.34 -6.81 17.93
C GLU A 159 20.21 -8.08 17.86
N ASP A 160 20.61 -8.57 16.68
CA ASP A 160 21.40 -9.82 16.54
C ASP A 160 22.85 -9.63 16.03
N ASP A 161 23.30 -8.41 15.70
CA ASP A 161 24.60 -8.23 15.00
C ASP A 161 25.73 -7.62 15.85
N HIS A 162 25.55 -7.41 17.15
CA HIS A 162 26.64 -6.94 18.03
C HIS A 162 26.68 -7.65 19.39
N ASP A 163 26.95 -8.95 19.37
CA ASP A 163 27.70 -9.59 20.47
C ASP A 163 28.96 -10.27 19.91
N HIS A 164 29.88 -9.44 19.42
CA HIS A 164 31.29 -9.82 19.42
C HIS A 164 31.79 -9.76 20.87
N SER A 165 31.43 -10.79 21.62
CA SER A 165 32.16 -11.19 22.82
C SER A 165 33.55 -11.67 22.40
N GLU A 166 34.48 -10.72 22.25
CA GLU A 166 35.90 -11.07 22.24
C GLU A 166 36.39 -11.23 23.69
N MET A 167 36.57 -12.51 24.04
CA MET A 167 37.55 -12.97 25.03
C MET A 167 38.97 -12.58 24.65
#